data_AF-A0A494YSH0-F1
#
_entry.id   AF-A0A494YSH0-F1
#
_cell.length_a   1.000
_cell.length_b   1.000
_cell.length_c   1.000
_cell.angle_alpha   90.00
_cell.angle_beta   90.00
_cell.angle_gamma   90.00
#
_symmetry.space_group_name_H-M   'P 1'
#
loop_
_entity.id
_entity.type
_entity.pdbx_description
1 polymer ?
#
loop_
_entity_poly.entity_id
_entity_poly.type
_entity_poly.pdbx_seq_one_letter_code
_entity_poly.pdbx_strand_id
1 'polypeptide(L)'
;MSLPLGKREIVVQAILFSLIGGLNALIDIGSLNLILYFWPTENSLYLLLFNTIAYILAVTNSYLWNSNLTFRKNASKNKRELTLFIIQAFVSLMISNVVFVGGAFLLGILPIPTIAEQNIAKGTAMIISSAASFLFMRYYVFRKVGRDQ
;
A
#
# COMPACT_ATOMS: atom_id res chain seq x y z
N MET A 1 2.45 -32.04 -4.19
CA MET A 1 1.17 -32.25 -4.90
C MET A 1 0.15 -31.31 -4.27
N SER A 2 0.00 -30.09 -4.80
CA SER A 2 -0.96 -29.10 -4.28
C SER A 2 -2.36 -29.48 -4.77
N LEU A 3 -3.27 -29.80 -3.86
CA LEU A 3 -4.66 -30.07 -4.16
C LEU A 3 -5.27 -28.91 -4.95
N PRO A 4 -6.07 -29.17 -6.01
CA PRO A 4 -6.79 -28.12 -6.71
C PRO A 4 -7.78 -27.46 -5.74
N LEU A 5 -7.54 -26.18 -5.42
CA LEU A 5 -8.41 -25.38 -4.55
C LEU A 5 -9.85 -25.41 -5.07
N GLY A 6 -10.81 -25.67 -4.19
CA GLY A 6 -12.22 -25.67 -4.58
C GLY A 6 -12.66 -24.27 -5.01
N LYS A 7 -13.61 -24.15 -5.96
CA LYS A 7 -14.15 -22.85 -6.42
C LYS A 7 -14.55 -21.92 -5.26
N ARG A 8 -15.04 -22.49 -4.14
CA ARG A 8 -15.38 -21.73 -2.92
C ARG A 8 -14.17 -21.09 -2.23
N GLU A 9 -13.03 -21.76 -2.18
CA GLU A 9 -11.82 -21.24 -1.51
C GLU A 9 -11.22 -20.08 -2.28
N ILE A 10 -11.22 -20.15 -3.62
CA ILE A 10 -10.76 -19.04 -4.49
C ILE A 10 -11.61 -17.80 -4.27
N VAL A 11 -12.94 -17.96 -4.21
CA VAL A 11 -13.87 -16.84 -3.97
C VAL A 11 -13.63 -16.23 -2.59
N VAL A 12 -13.47 -17.06 -1.55
CA VAL A 12 -13.19 -16.57 -0.18
C VAL A 12 -11.86 -15.82 -0.13
N GLN A 13 -10.80 -16.31 -0.77
CA GLN A 13 -9.51 -15.63 -0.83
C GLN A 13 -9.60 -14.30 -1.57
N ALA A 14 -10.31 -14.24 -2.71
CA ALA A 14 -10.52 -13.02 -3.45
C ALA A 14 -11.29 -11.96 -2.64
N ILE A 15 -12.31 -12.38 -1.89
CA ILE A 15 -13.07 -11.50 -0.98
C ILE A 15 -12.17 -10.98 0.14
N LEU A 16 -11.42 -11.86 0.80
CA LEU A 16 -10.50 -11.47 1.88
C LEU A 16 -9.41 -10.52 1.39
N PHE A 17 -8.83 -10.80 0.22
CA PHE A 17 -7.85 -9.93 -0.42
C PHE A 17 -8.46 -8.55 -0.72
N SER A 18 -9.67 -8.51 -1.28
CA SER A 18 -10.36 -7.26 -1.60
C SER A 18 -10.73 -6.48 -0.34
N LEU A 19 -11.14 -7.15 0.74
CA LEU A 19 -11.45 -6.53 2.03
C LEU A 19 -10.22 -5.93 2.69
N ILE A 20 -9.11 -6.68 2.75
CA ILE A 20 -7.85 -6.19 3.34
C ILE A 20 -7.29 -5.03 2.50
N GLY A 21 -7.31 -5.16 1.17
CA GLY A 21 -6.89 -4.10 0.25
C GLY A 21 -7.77 -2.85 0.38
N GLY A 22 -9.09 -3.03 0.42
CA GLY A 22 -10.06 -1.93 0.60
C GLY A 22 -9.90 -1.23 1.94
N LEU A 23 -9.67 -1.97 3.03
CA LEU A 23 -9.44 -1.38 4.34
C LEU A 23 -8.13 -0.59 4.38
N ASN A 24 -7.05 -1.10 3.78
CA ASN A 24 -5.79 -0.36 3.70
C ASN A 24 -5.97 0.92 2.88
N ALA A 25 -6.70 0.85 1.76
CA ALA A 25 -7.01 2.02 0.95
C ALA A 25 -7.83 3.06 1.74
N LEU A 26 -8.81 2.60 2.52
CA LEU A 26 -9.63 3.45 3.38
C LEU A 26 -8.80 4.12 4.48
N ILE A 27 -7.90 3.38 5.13
CA ILE A 27 -7.01 3.94 6.15
C ILE A 27 -6.06 4.96 5.52
N ASP A 28 -5.53 4.67 4.34
CA ASP A 28 -4.57 5.55 3.68
C ASP A 28 -5.23 6.88 3.24
N ILE A 29 -6.29 6.81 2.44
CA ILE A 29 -7.03 8.00 1.99
C ILE A 29 -7.70 8.71 3.18
N GLY A 30 -8.31 7.95 4.08
CA GLY A 30 -9.00 8.48 5.25
C GLY A 30 -8.06 9.21 6.20
N SER A 31 -6.89 8.64 6.51
CA SER A 31 -5.90 9.29 7.37
C SER A 31 -5.35 10.56 6.73
N LEU A 32 -5.04 10.52 5.42
CA LEU A 32 -4.55 11.70 4.71
C LEU A 32 -5.59 12.83 4.73
N ASN A 33 -6.84 12.55 4.37
CA ASN A 33 -7.91 13.55 4.37
C ASN A 33 -8.21 14.04 5.78
N LEU A 34 -8.15 13.19 6.80
CA LEU A 34 -8.35 13.62 8.19
C LEU A 34 -7.27 14.61 8.63
N ILE A 35 -6.01 14.35 8.31
CA ILE A 35 -4.91 15.27 8.62
C ILE A 35 -5.10 16.59 7.87
N LEU A 36 -5.41 16.53 6.57
CA LEU A 36 -5.65 17.72 5.73
C LEU A 36 -6.89 18.50 6.13
N TYR A 37 -7.89 17.85 6.72
CA TYR A 37 -9.08 18.52 7.24
C TYR A 37 -8.75 19.41 8.44
N PHE A 38 -7.88 18.93 9.34
CA PHE A 38 -7.43 19.72 10.50
C PHE A 38 -6.29 20.70 10.17
N TRP A 39 -5.42 20.33 9.22
CA TRP A 39 -4.31 21.16 8.74
C TRP A 39 -4.33 21.25 7.20
N PRO A 40 -5.21 22.09 6.63
CA PRO A 40 -5.22 22.33 5.19
C PRO A 40 -3.88 22.91 4.74
N THR A 41 -3.28 22.29 3.72
CA THR A 41 -2.00 22.75 3.18
C THR A 41 -1.86 22.34 1.72
N GLU A 42 -1.15 23.16 0.96
CA GLU A 42 -0.72 22.88 -0.41
C GLU A 42 0.81 22.78 -0.49
N ASN A 43 1.50 22.97 0.64
CA ASN A 43 2.95 22.92 0.69
C ASN A 43 3.44 21.48 0.53
N SER A 44 4.25 21.26 -0.50
CA SER A 44 4.76 19.95 -0.90
C SER A 44 5.47 19.18 0.22
N LEU A 45 6.15 19.86 1.15
CA LEU A 45 6.86 19.23 2.26
C LEU A 45 5.87 18.67 3.30
N TYR A 46 4.82 19.43 3.62
CA TYR A 46 3.76 18.95 4.51
C TYR A 46 2.92 17.85 3.85
N LEU A 47 2.62 17.96 2.55
CA LEU A 47 1.94 16.90 1.79
C LEU A 47 2.74 15.60 1.81
N LEU A 48 4.06 15.65 1.60
CA LEU A 48 4.94 14.49 1.73
C LEU A 48 4.86 13.86 3.11
N LEU A 49 4.93 14.68 4.17
CA LEU A 49 4.86 14.21 5.55
C LEU A 49 3.50 13.54 5.84
N PHE A 50 2.39 14.18 5.45
CA PHE A 50 1.05 13.67 5.70
C PHE A 50 0.79 12.37 4.94
N ASN A 51 1.21 12.29 3.68
CA ASN A 51 1.13 11.07 2.88
C ASN A 51 1.97 9.94 3.47
N THR A 52 3.15 10.27 4.01
CA THR A 52 4.01 9.30 4.68
C THR A 52 3.36 8.72 5.93
N ILE A 53 2.76 9.57 6.77
CA ILE A 53 2.04 9.14 7.98
C ILE A 53 0.86 8.23 7.59
N ALA A 54 0.04 8.66 6.63
CA ALA A 54 -1.10 7.89 6.14
C ALA A 54 -0.68 6.51 5.61
N TYR A 55 0.40 6.47 4.81
CA TYR A 55 0.91 5.23 4.24
C TYR A 55 1.45 4.29 5.32
N ILE A 56 2.17 4.80 6.32
CA ILE A 56 2.67 4.01 7.45
C ILE A 56 1.51 3.40 8.23
N LEU A 57 0.44 4.16 8.49
CA LEU A 57 -0.77 3.64 9.16
C LEU A 57 -1.39 2.49 8.34
N ALA A 58 -1.52 2.66 7.03
CA ALA A 58 -2.07 1.63 6.15
C ALA A 58 -1.20 0.35 6.11
N VAL A 59 0.12 0.49 5.98
CA VAL A 59 1.05 -0.66 6.00
C VAL A 59 1.05 -1.36 7.36
N THR A 60 1.00 -0.60 8.45
CA THR A 60 0.94 -1.16 9.81
C THR A 60 -0.36 -1.93 10.02
N ASN A 61 -1.50 -1.39 9.58
CA ASN A 61 -2.77 -2.10 9.61
C ASN A 61 -2.70 -3.41 8.81
N SER A 62 -2.14 -3.35 7.60
CA SER A 62 -1.92 -4.53 6.76
C SER A 62 -1.07 -5.58 7.49
N TYR A 63 0.02 -5.17 8.13
CA TYR A 63 0.88 -6.09 8.88
C TYR A 63 0.14 -6.73 10.05
N LEU A 64 -0.62 -5.95 10.84
CA LEU A 64 -1.40 -6.48 11.98
C LEU A 64 -2.47 -7.47 11.52
N TRP A 65 -3.18 -7.17 10.43
CA TRP A 65 -4.23 -8.03 9.91
C TRP A 65 -3.66 -9.33 9.33
N ASN A 66 -2.59 -9.22 8.54
CA ASN A 66 -1.88 -10.36 7.98
C ASN A 66 -1.20 -11.19 9.07
N SER A 67 -0.68 -10.55 10.13
CA SER A 67 -0.09 -11.24 11.28
C SER A 67 -1.14 -11.99 12.10
N ASN A 68 -2.28 -11.35 12.40
CA ASN A 68 -3.32 -11.95 13.25
C ASN A 68 -4.09 -13.08 12.56
N LEU A 69 -4.31 -13.00 11.25
CA LEU A 69 -4.96 -14.06 10.47
C LEU A 69 -4.02 -15.23 10.17
N THR A 70 -2.76 -14.96 9.82
CA THR A 70 -1.85 -15.99 9.27
C THR A 70 -0.92 -16.59 10.33
N PHE A 71 -0.48 -15.82 11.33
CA PHE A 71 0.58 -16.24 12.25
C PHE A 71 0.11 -16.84 13.58
N ARG A 72 -1.20 -17.00 13.79
CA ARG A 72 -1.72 -17.71 14.98
C ARG A 72 -1.35 -19.20 15.04
N LYS A 73 -0.76 -19.80 14.00
CA LYS A 73 -0.37 -21.23 13.98
C LYS A 73 1.08 -21.56 13.59
N ASN A 74 1.87 -20.68 12.98
CA ASN A 74 3.20 -21.03 12.46
C ASN A 74 4.25 -19.96 12.76
N ALA A 75 4.75 -19.93 13.99
CA ALA A 75 5.79 -19.01 14.47
C ALA A 75 7.21 -19.37 13.95
N SER A 76 7.35 -19.73 12.67
CA SER A 76 8.64 -19.67 11.97
C SER A 76 8.79 -18.27 11.38
N LYS A 77 9.24 -17.32 12.19
CA LYS A 77 9.57 -15.96 11.74
C LYS A 77 10.77 -16.03 10.80
N ASN A 78 10.54 -16.21 9.51
CA ASN A 78 11.59 -16.06 8.52
C ASN A 78 11.96 -14.57 8.45
N LYS A 79 12.97 -14.14 9.23
CA LYS A 79 13.42 -12.74 9.30
C LYS A 79 13.62 -12.13 7.91
N ARG A 80 14.01 -12.96 6.94
CA ARG A 80 14.18 -12.60 5.53
C ARG A 80 12.89 -12.10 4.87
N GLU A 81 11.75 -12.73 5.13
CA GLU A 81 10.45 -12.31 4.56
C GLU A 81 10.01 -10.96 5.12
N LEU A 82 10.21 -10.74 6.43
CA LEU A 82 9.96 -9.46 7.07
C LEU A 82 10.86 -8.35 6.48
N THR A 83 12.16 -8.61 6.33
CA THR A 83 13.08 -7.64 5.73
C THR A 83 12.68 -7.30 4.29
N LEU A 84 12.31 -8.30 3.48
CA LEU A 84 11.87 -8.07 2.10
C LEU A 84 10.56 -7.27 2.05
N PHE A 85 9.63 -7.53 2.97
CA PHE A 85 8.39 -6.75 3.10
C PHE A 85 8.69 -5.29 3.45
N ILE A 86 9.57 -5.02 4.41
CA ILE A 86 9.96 -3.66 4.81
C ILE A 86 10.63 -2.92 3.64
N ILE A 87 11.56 -3.56 2.94
CA ILE A 87 12.22 -2.96 1.76
C ILE A 87 11.19 -2.63 0.68
N GLN A 88 10.30 -3.56 0.37
CA GLN A 88 9.25 -3.35 -0.62
C GLN A 88 8.32 -2.20 -0.21
N ALA A 89 7.90 -2.15 1.06
CA ALA A 89 7.05 -1.09 1.59
C ALA A 89 7.76 0.28 1.52
N PHE A 90 9.06 0.33 1.81
CA PHE A 90 9.86 1.54 1.70
C PHE A 90 9.97 2.05 0.26
N VAL A 91 10.25 1.17 -0.71
CA VAL A 91 10.28 1.55 -2.14
C VAL A 91 8.90 2.05 -2.59
N SER A 92 7.83 1.39 -2.14
CA SER A 92 6.46 1.76 -2.49
C SER A 92 6.07 3.11 -1.87
N LEU A 93 6.52 3.41 -0.65
CA LEU A 93 6.37 4.70 0.01
C LEU A 93 7.07 5.82 -0.80
N MET A 94 8.29 5.59 -1.27
CA MET A 94 9.01 6.59 -2.08
C MET A 94 8.26 6.90 -3.38
N ILE A 95 7.80 5.87 -4.09
CA ILE A 95 6.99 6.02 -5.30
C ILE A 95 5.69 6.76 -4.98
N SER A 96 5.00 6.37 -3.89
CA SER A 96 3.78 7.00 -3.44
C SER A 96 3.97 8.50 -3.19
N ASN A 97 5.03 8.89 -2.46
CA ASN A 97 5.34 10.29 -2.19
C ASN A 97 5.67 11.09 -3.45
N VAL A 98 6.49 10.53 -4.36
CA VAL A 98 6.83 11.21 -5.62
C VAL A 98 5.58 11.45 -6.47
N VAL A 99 4.75 10.41 -6.63
CA VAL A 99 3.53 10.51 -7.44
C VAL A 99 2.50 11.42 -6.77
N PHE A 100 2.35 11.36 -5.44
CA PHE A 100 1.39 12.20 -4.72
C PHE A 100 1.76 13.67 -4.79
N VAL A 101 2.99 14.02 -4.40
CA VAL A 101 3.45 15.42 -4.38
C VAL A 101 3.54 15.98 -5.79
N GLY A 102 4.08 15.21 -6.75
CA GLY A 102 4.14 15.62 -8.14
C GLY A 102 2.75 15.75 -8.76
N GLY A 103 1.84 14.81 -8.45
CA GLY A 103 0.45 14.85 -8.90
C GLY A 103 -0.31 16.05 -8.35
N ALA A 104 -0.19 16.34 -7.05
CA ALA A 104 -0.81 17.50 -6.43
C ALA A 104 -0.26 18.80 -7.04
N PHE A 105 1.05 18.91 -7.23
CA PHE A 105 1.66 20.06 -7.88
C PHE A 105 1.16 20.29 -9.32
N LEU A 106 1.07 19.22 -10.13
CA LEU A 106 0.59 19.32 -11.51
C LEU A 106 -0.91 19.65 -11.58
N LEU A 107 -1.72 19.05 -10.70
CA LEU A 107 -3.16 19.27 -10.66
C LEU A 107 -3.55 20.63 -10.09
N GLY A 108 -2.74 21.21 -9.20
CA GLY A 108 -2.97 22.56 -8.65
C GLY A 108 -2.81 23.69 -9.65
N ILE A 109 -2.31 23.40 -10.86
CA ILE A 109 -2.33 24.36 -11.98
C ILE A 109 -3.73 24.45 -12.59
N LEU A 110 -4.55 23.40 -12.43
CA LEU A 110 -5.91 23.37 -12.96
C LEU A 110 -6.87 24.09 -12.00
N PRO A 111 -7.93 24.74 -12.51
CA PRO A 111 -8.94 25.40 -11.68
C PRO A 111 -9.92 24.37 -11.07
N ILE A 112 -9.40 23.41 -10.31
CA ILE A 112 -10.19 22.41 -9.59
C ILE A 112 -10.00 22.59 -8.07
N PRO A 113 -10.96 22.14 -7.24
CA PRO A 113 -10.82 22.28 -5.78
C PRO A 113 -9.58 21.56 -5.25
N THR A 114 -8.87 22.16 -4.28
CA THR A 114 -7.70 21.60 -3.57
C THR A 114 -7.95 20.20 -3.00
N ILE A 115 -9.19 19.90 -2.58
CA ILE A 115 -9.55 18.56 -2.10
C ILE A 115 -9.56 17.54 -3.25
N ALA A 116 -10.01 17.95 -4.44
CA ALA A 116 -10.09 17.08 -5.60
C ALA A 116 -8.69 16.75 -6.16
N GLU A 117 -7.81 17.75 -6.31
CA GLU A 117 -6.42 17.51 -6.76
C GLU A 117 -5.70 16.50 -5.84
N GLN A 118 -5.79 16.69 -4.52
CA GLN A 118 -5.06 15.88 -3.54
C GLN A 118 -5.62 14.46 -3.52
N ASN A 119 -6.94 14.27 -3.61
CA ASN A 119 -7.52 12.94 -3.68
C ASN A 119 -7.23 12.22 -5.01
N ILE A 120 -7.23 12.92 -6.14
CA ILE A 120 -6.84 12.34 -7.44
C ILE A 120 -5.37 11.96 -7.43
N ALA A 121 -4.49 12.84 -6.96
CA ALA A 121 -3.06 12.58 -6.81
C ALA A 121 -2.81 11.38 -5.89
N LYS A 122 -3.52 11.31 -4.76
CA LYS A 122 -3.41 10.21 -3.80
C LYS A 122 -3.88 8.89 -4.41
N GLY A 123 -5.03 8.87 -5.07
CA GLY A 123 -5.53 7.67 -5.75
C GLY A 123 -4.54 7.17 -6.82
N THR A 124 -3.95 8.08 -7.58
CA THR A 124 -2.91 7.76 -8.57
C THR A 124 -1.66 7.19 -7.92
N ALA A 125 -1.20 7.80 -6.83
CA ALA A 125 -0.06 7.33 -6.05
C ALA A 125 -0.27 5.92 -5.49
N MET A 126 -1.48 5.61 -5.02
CA MET A 126 -1.83 4.28 -4.52
C MET A 126 -1.79 3.22 -5.63
N ILE A 127 -2.33 3.53 -6.81
CA ILE A 127 -2.33 2.60 -7.95
C ILE A 127 -0.88 2.34 -8.41
N ILE A 128 -0.09 3.39 -8.63
CA ILE A 128 1.27 3.27 -9.15
C ILE A 128 2.20 2.58 -8.12
N SER A 129 2.13 2.96 -6.85
CA SER A 129 2.95 2.33 -5.80
C SER A 129 2.58 0.86 -5.58
N SER A 130 1.28 0.51 -5.66
CA SER A 130 0.83 -0.88 -5.56
C SER A 130 1.27 -1.72 -6.76
N ALA A 131 1.20 -1.16 -7.97
CA ALA A 131 1.72 -1.83 -9.18
C ALA A 131 3.23 -2.08 -9.06
N ALA A 132 4.00 -1.09 -8.59
CA ALA A 132 5.44 -1.24 -8.36
C ALA A 132 5.75 -2.30 -7.29
N SER A 133 4.99 -2.31 -6.19
CA SER A 133 5.07 -3.35 -5.15
C SER A 133 4.87 -4.75 -5.74
N PHE A 134 3.83 -4.93 -6.55
CA PHE A 134 3.54 -6.21 -7.21
C PHE A 134 4.69 -6.64 -8.13
N LEU A 135 5.23 -5.73 -8.94
CA LEU A 135 6.37 -6.02 -9.81
C LEU A 135 7.62 -6.37 -8.99
N PHE A 136 7.88 -5.68 -7.88
CA PHE A 136 8.99 -5.98 -6.99
C PHE A 136 8.87 -7.40 -6.40
N MET A 137 7.70 -7.74 -5.88
CA MET A 137 7.43 -9.08 -5.35
C MET A 137 7.59 -10.15 -6.43
N ARG A 138 7.00 -9.92 -7.61
CA ARG A 138 7.06 -10.85 -8.75
C ARG A 138 8.48 -11.10 -9.24
N TYR A 139 9.28 -10.05 -9.42
CA TYR A 139 10.58 -10.17 -10.08
C TYR A 139 11.77 -10.35 -9.13
N TYR A 140 11.73 -9.82 -7.90
CA TYR A 140 12.86 -9.88 -6.97
C TYR A 140 12.68 -10.91 -5.87
N VAL A 141 11.45 -11.07 -5.35
CA VAL A 141 11.18 -11.99 -4.24
C VAL A 141 10.94 -13.41 -4.74
N PHE A 142 10.01 -13.60 -5.68
CA PHE A 142 9.60 -14.94 -6.12
C PHE A 142 10.58 -15.62 -7.10
N ARG A 143 11.50 -14.88 -7.74
CA ARG A 143 12.55 -15.49 -8.59
C ARG A 143 13.55 -16.37 -7.84
N LYS A 144 13.66 -16.24 -6.50
CA LYS A 144 14.59 -17.07 -5.70
C LYS A 144 14.02 -18.42 -5.23
N VAL A 145 12.75 -18.73 -5.50
CA VAL A 145 12.13 -20.02 -5.13
C VAL A 145 12.27 -21.07 -6.25
N GLY A 146 13.02 -20.75 -7.33
CA GLY A 146 13.28 -21.65 -8.46
C GLY A 146 14.71 -22.17 -8.58
N ARG A 147 15.55 -22.01 -7.54
CA ARG A 147 16.87 -22.66 -7.46
C ARG A 147 16.95 -23.43 -6.16
N ASP A 148 16.33 -24.61 -6.16
CA ASP A 148 16.59 -25.76 -5.29
C ASP A 148 15.75 -26.94 -5.86
N GLN A 149 15.90 -27.20 -7.16
CA GLN A 149 15.57 -28.47 -7.80
C GLN A 149 16.82 -29.00 -8.47
#